data_AF-A0A849UQ71-F1
#
_entry.id   AF-A0A849UQ71-F1
#
_cell.length_a   1.000
_cell.length_b   1.000
_cell.length_c   1.000
_cell.angle_alpha   90.00
_cell.angle_beta   90.00
_cell.angle_gamma   90.00
#
_symmetry.space_group_name_H-M   'P 1'
#
loop_
_entity.id
_entity.type
_entity.pdbx_description
1 polymer ?
#
loop_
_entity_poly.entity_id
_entity_poly.type
_entity_poly.pdbx_seq_one_letter_code
_entity_poly.pdbx_strand_id
1 'polypeptide(L)'
;MMAKNTWHEKHESELNFGQRLSDKIAAGMGSWKFIIWQTGVVIIWMLLNIIAFVKHWDPYPFILLNLIFSTQAAYAAPIIMMAQNRQSQRDRIQAENDYHTNLEAKKEIEALQKHLSKIETEKLDKIIHLLQQKNKS
;
A
#
# COMPACT_ATOMS: atom_id res chain seq x y z
N MET A 1 -7.35 -35.87 -8.97
CA MET A 1 -6.44 -34.96 -8.24
C MET A 1 -6.76 -33.55 -8.72
N MET A 2 -7.42 -32.73 -7.88
CA MET A 2 -7.83 -31.37 -8.26
C MET A 2 -6.61 -30.45 -8.21
N ALA A 3 -6.22 -29.90 -9.35
CA ALA A 3 -5.20 -28.86 -9.44
C ALA A 3 -5.71 -27.64 -8.66
N LYS A 4 -5.06 -27.38 -7.52
CA LYS A 4 -5.34 -26.26 -6.63
C LYS A 4 -4.73 -25.02 -7.29
N ASN A 5 -5.40 -24.48 -8.30
CA ASN A 5 -5.00 -23.24 -8.96
C ASN A 5 -5.21 -22.08 -7.99
N THR A 6 -4.22 -21.86 -7.13
CA THR A 6 -4.17 -20.73 -6.20
C THR A 6 -4.10 -19.43 -6.99
N TRP A 7 -4.86 -18.42 -6.56
CA TRP A 7 -4.92 -17.08 -7.16
C TRP A 7 -3.56 -16.39 -7.36
N HIS A 8 -2.50 -16.91 -6.72
CA HIS A 8 -1.11 -16.51 -6.85
C HIS A 8 -0.51 -16.81 -8.23
N GLU A 9 -0.85 -17.92 -8.89
CA GLU A 9 -0.26 -18.27 -10.21
C GLU A 9 -0.86 -17.47 -11.37
N LYS A 10 -2.12 -17.05 -11.24
CA LYS A 10 -2.83 -16.32 -12.31
C LYS A 10 -2.38 -14.86 -12.47
N HIS A 11 -1.59 -14.35 -11.53
CA HIS A 11 -1.05 -12.98 -11.57
C HIS A 11 0.44 -12.91 -11.95
N GLU A 12 1.14 -14.03 -12.10
CA GLU A 12 2.57 -14.01 -12.47
C GLU A 12 2.80 -13.91 -13.99
N SER A 13 1.80 -14.21 -14.83
CA SER A 13 1.98 -14.25 -16.29
C SER A 13 1.65 -12.96 -17.05
N GLU A 14 1.23 -11.88 -16.38
CA GLU A 14 0.98 -10.57 -17.02
C GLU A 14 1.89 -9.44 -16.50
N LEU A 15 2.97 -9.77 -15.78
CA LEU A 15 3.99 -8.77 -15.44
C LEU A 15 4.85 -8.47 -16.67
N ASN A 16 4.28 -7.69 -17.58
CA ASN A 16 4.97 -7.09 -18.72
C ASN A 16 6.25 -6.42 -18.19
N PHE A 17 7.40 -6.63 -18.85
CA PHE A 17 8.71 -6.16 -18.41
C PHE A 17 8.71 -4.67 -17.99
N GLY A 18 7.91 -3.86 -18.69
CA GLY A 18 7.67 -2.45 -18.36
C GLY A 18 7.04 -2.21 -16.98
N GLN A 19 6.09 -3.05 -16.54
CA GLN A 19 5.48 -2.92 -15.21
C GLN A 19 6.48 -3.22 -14.10
N ARG A 20 7.28 -4.28 -14.25
CA ARG A 20 8.30 -4.65 -13.25
C ARG A 20 9.44 -3.63 -13.18
N LEU A 21 9.77 -3.01 -14.31
CA LEU A 21 10.74 -1.90 -14.39
C LEU A 21 10.18 -0.63 -13.73
N SER A 22 8.95 -0.23 -14.05
CA SER A 22 8.26 0.91 -13.44
C SER A 22 8.19 0.79 -11.92
N ASP A 23 7.94 -0.42 -11.40
CA ASP A 23 7.82 -0.65 -9.96
C ASP A 23 9.15 -0.52 -9.24
N LYS A 24 10.23 -1.00 -9.86
CA LYS A 24 11.59 -0.81 -9.35
C LYS A 24 12.01 0.66 -9.41
N ILE A 25 11.68 1.37 -10.49
CA ILE A 25 11.99 2.80 -10.65
C ILE A 25 11.21 3.63 -9.63
N ALA A 26 9.91 3.36 -9.44
CA ALA A 26 9.08 4.05 -8.45
C ALA A 26 9.57 3.79 -7.02
N ALA A 27 9.93 2.54 -6.68
CA ALA A 27 10.52 2.21 -5.38
C ALA A 27 11.92 2.84 -5.20
N GLY A 28 12.71 2.95 -6.27
CA GLY A 28 14.03 3.57 -6.27
C GLY A 28 14.00 5.09 -6.12
N MET A 29 13.08 5.78 -6.79
CA MET A 29 12.89 7.23 -6.69
C MET A 29 12.51 7.69 -5.28
N GLY A 30 11.84 6.84 -4.49
CA GLY A 30 11.51 7.12 -3.10
C GLY A 30 12.65 6.88 -2.09
N SER A 31 13.82 6.39 -2.53
CA SER A 31 14.91 6.06 -1.62
C SER A 31 15.82 7.25 -1.34
N TRP A 32 16.12 7.49 -0.07
CA TRP A 32 17.10 8.51 0.37
C TRP A 32 18.48 8.37 -0.29
N LYS A 33 18.89 7.14 -0.63
CA LYS A 33 20.16 6.88 -1.30
C LYS A 33 20.20 7.43 -2.74
N PHE A 34 19.06 7.42 -3.44
CA PHE A 34 18.96 7.93 -4.80
C PHE A 34 19.11 9.46 -4.83
N ILE A 35 18.46 10.15 -3.90
CA ILE A 35 18.54 11.62 -3.77
C ILE A 35 19.99 12.05 -3.53
N ILE A 36 20.70 11.42 -2.59
CA ILE A 36 22.10 11.76 -2.28
C ILE A 36 23.00 11.55 -3.50
N TRP A 37 22.85 10.42 -4.20
CA TRP A 37 23.64 10.14 -5.41
C TRP A 37 23.34 11.14 -6.52
N GLN A 38 22.07 11.45 -6.79
CA GLN A 38 21.68 12.40 -7.84
C GLN A 38 22.17 13.83 -7.53
N THR A 39 22.07 14.28 -6.28
CA THR A 39 22.64 15.58 -5.85
C THR A 39 24.15 15.61 -6.04
N GLY A 40 24.86 14.53 -5.72
CA GLY A 40 26.31 14.41 -5.95
C GLY A 40 26.68 14.55 -7.43
N VAL A 41 25.95 13.87 -8.33
CA VAL A 41 26.16 13.98 -9.78
C VAL A 41 25.95 15.41 -10.28
N VAL A 42 24.90 16.10 -9.81
CA VAL A 42 24.64 17.51 -10.16
C VAL A 42 25.79 18.42 -9.70
N ILE A 43 26.26 18.24 -8.47
CA ILE A 43 27.37 19.03 -7.92
C ILE A 43 28.66 18.78 -8.73
N ILE A 44 28.98 17.52 -9.03
CA ILE A 44 30.14 17.17 -9.86
C ILE A 44 30.01 17.79 -11.25
N TRP A 45 28.83 17.73 -11.87
CA TRP A 45 28.58 18.32 -13.19
C TRP A 45 28.75 19.83 -13.20
N MET A 46 28.23 20.52 -12.18
CA MET A 46 28.43 21.96 -12.01
C MET A 46 29.91 22.30 -11.82
N LEU A 47 30.61 21.58 -10.93
CA LEU A 47 32.03 21.81 -10.66
C LEU A 47 32.90 21.54 -11.91
N LEU A 48 32.64 20.46 -12.65
CA LEU A 48 33.33 20.19 -13.92
C LEU A 48 33.07 21.30 -14.93
N ASN A 49 31.84 21.81 -15.07
CA ASN A 49 31.55 22.92 -15.99
C ASN A 49 32.20 24.25 -15.57
N ILE A 50 32.31 24.53 -14.28
CA ILE A 50 32.95 25.75 -13.75
C ILE A 50 34.48 25.67 -13.85
N ILE A 51 35.05 24.48 -13.62
CA ILE A 51 36.51 24.24 -13.62
C ILE A 51 37.05 23.96 -15.04
N ALA A 52 36.20 23.50 -15.98
CA ALA A 52 36.61 23.14 -17.34
C ALA A 52 37.01 24.36 -18.21
N PHE A 53 38.31 24.60 -18.13
CA PHE A 53 39.30 25.26 -18.98
C PHE A 53 39.17 25.17 -20.52
N VAL A 54 38.12 24.59 -21.12
CA VAL A 54 38.01 24.42 -22.59
C VAL A 54 36.54 24.55 -23.05
N LYS A 55 36.13 25.76 -23.50
CA LYS A 55 34.80 26.09 -24.04
C LYS A 55 33.62 25.85 -23.07
N HIS A 56 33.02 26.94 -22.58
CA HIS A 56 31.73 26.97 -21.88
C HIS A 56 30.64 26.22 -22.67
N TRP A 57 30.47 24.92 -22.40
CA TRP A 57 29.48 24.07 -23.06
C TRP A 57 28.09 24.25 -22.47
N ASP A 58 28.01 24.61 -21.18
CA ASP A 58 26.77 24.99 -20.48
C ASP A 58 27.02 26.24 -19.60
N PRO A 59 27.06 27.45 -20.18
CA PRO A 59 27.21 28.69 -19.42
C PRO A 59 26.07 28.86 -18.41
N TYR A 60 26.34 29.58 -17.31
CA TYR A 60 25.31 29.98 -16.35
C TYR A 60 24.14 30.66 -17.11
N PRO A 61 22.89 30.17 -17.05
CA PRO A 61 22.24 29.45 -15.93
C PRO A 61 22.05 27.92 -16.10
N PHE A 62 22.97 27.19 -16.77
CA PHE A 62 22.91 25.73 -16.97
C PHE A 62 21.64 25.26 -17.71
N ILE A 63 21.42 25.77 -18.92
CA ILE A 63 20.22 25.50 -19.71
C ILE A 63 20.06 24.03 -20.08
N LEU A 64 21.17 23.32 -20.34
CA LEU A 64 21.13 21.91 -20.71
C LEU A 64 20.76 21.03 -19.51
N LEU A 65 21.32 21.34 -18.34
CA LEU A 65 20.96 20.65 -17.10
C LEU A 65 19.47 20.85 -16.80
N ASN A 66 18.97 22.08 -16.91
CA ASN A 66 17.56 22.39 -16.70
C ASN A 66 16.63 21.61 -17.67
N LEU A 67 17.02 21.51 -18.95
CA LEU A 67 16.27 20.77 -19.96
C LEU A 67 16.20 19.27 -19.65
N ILE A 68 17.32 18.67 -19.25
CA ILE A 68 17.39 17.25 -18.87
C ILE A 68 16.52 16.98 -17.65
N PHE A 69 16.60 17.81 -16.60
CA PHE A 69 15.74 17.66 -15.42
C PHE A 69 14.25 17.82 -15.73
N SER A 70 13.91 18.78 -16.58
CA SER A 70 12.51 19.00 -17.01
C SER A 70 11.97 17.78 -17.75
N THR A 71 12.78 17.19 -18.63
CA THR A 71 12.41 15.98 -19.36
C THR A 71 12.36 14.77 -18.42
N GLN A 72 13.31 14.63 -17.49
CA GLN A 72 13.31 13.57 -16.47
C GLN A 72 12.01 13.62 -15.64
N ALA A 73 11.58 14.81 -15.21
CA ALA A 73 10.33 14.98 -14.47
C ALA A 73 9.10 14.64 -15.32
N ALA A 74 9.10 15.04 -16.61
CA ALA A 74 8.01 14.72 -17.54
C ALA A 74 7.81 13.21 -17.74
N TYR A 75 8.89 12.43 -17.79
CA TYR A 75 8.81 10.96 -17.84
C TYR A 75 8.51 10.31 -16.47
N ALA A 76 8.93 10.93 -15.37
CA ALA A 76 8.65 10.44 -14.03
C ALA A 76 7.15 10.49 -13.68
N ALA A 77 6.47 11.59 -14.04
CA ALA A 77 5.07 11.83 -13.73
C ALA A 77 4.12 10.67 -14.15
N PRO A 78 4.11 10.19 -15.41
CA PRO A 78 3.25 9.08 -15.81
C PRO A 78 3.64 7.75 -15.16
N ILE A 79 4.94 7.50 -14.92
CA ILE A 79 5.40 6.28 -14.23
C ILE A 79 4.88 6.26 -12.78
N ILE A 80 5.01 7.39 -12.09
CA ILE A 80 4.48 7.58 -10.73
C ILE A 80 2.96 7.42 -10.73
N MET A 81 2.26 8.02 -11.69
CA MET A 81 0.80 7.89 -11.81
C MET A 81 0.36 6.44 -12.05
N MET A 82 1.09 5.68 -12.87
CA MET A 82 0.83 4.25 -13.08
C MET A 82 1.08 3.44 -11.80
N ALA A 83 2.16 3.72 -11.08
CA ALA A 83 2.47 3.07 -9.80
C ALA A 83 1.39 3.39 -8.75
N GLN A 84 0.93 4.63 -8.68
CA GLN A 84 -0.15 5.09 -7.80
C GLN A 84 -1.48 4.43 -8.14
N ASN A 85 -1.88 4.38 -9.41
CA ASN A 85 -3.11 3.72 -9.84
C ASN A 85 -3.13 2.24 -9.43
N ARG A 86 -1.99 1.55 -9.57
CA ARG A 86 -1.85 0.15 -9.15
C ARG A 86 -1.88 -0.02 -7.63
N GLN A 87 -1.24 0.87 -6.87
CA GLN A 87 -1.34 0.87 -5.41
C GLN A 87 -2.79 1.08 -4.95
N SER A 88 -3.49 2.06 -5.53
CA SER A 88 -4.90 2.34 -5.21
C SER A 88 -5.83 1.17 -5.51
N GLN A 89 -5.59 0.43 -6.60
CA GLN A 89 -6.35 -0.79 -6.89
C GLN A 89 -6.15 -1.88 -5.83
N ARG A 90 -4.89 -2.11 -5.39
CA ARG A 90 -4.60 -3.05 -4.29
C ARG A 90 -5.27 -2.61 -3.00
N ASP A 91 -5.15 -1.33 -2.65
CA ASP A 91 -5.73 -0.77 -1.43
C ASP A 91 -7.27 -0.90 -1.44
N ARG A 92 -7.91 -0.74 -2.60
CA ARG A 92 -9.36 -0.93 -2.75
C ARG A 92 -9.79 -2.37 -2.52
N ILE A 93 -9.08 -3.35 -3.10
CA ILE A 93 -9.37 -4.76 -2.91
C ILE A 93 -9.16 -5.16 -1.43
N GLN A 94 -8.09 -4.67 -0.82
CA GLN A 94 -7.84 -4.91 0.60
C GLN A 94 -8.98 -4.35 1.47
N ALA A 95 -9.41 -3.11 1.20
CA ALA A 95 -10.52 -2.48 1.92
C ALA A 95 -11.84 -3.24 1.76
N GLU A 96 -12.13 -3.79 0.58
CA GLU A 96 -13.32 -4.61 0.35
C GLU A 96 -13.28 -5.92 1.15
N ASN A 97 -12.14 -6.61 1.16
CA ASN A 97 -11.95 -7.81 1.98
C ASN A 97 -12.07 -7.53 3.48
N ASP A 98 -11.45 -6.44 3.94
CA ASP A 98 -11.55 -6.00 5.33
C ASP A 98 -13.00 -5.64 5.70
N TYR A 99 -13.75 -5.05 4.77
CA TYR A 99 -15.17 -4.77 4.96
C TYR A 99 -15.99 -6.05 5.13
N HIS A 100 -15.80 -7.06 4.27
CA HIS A 100 -16.48 -8.34 4.39
C HIS A 100 -16.16 -9.05 5.72
N THR A 101 -14.89 -9.08 6.10
CA THR A 101 -14.45 -9.66 7.37
C THR A 101 -15.09 -8.95 8.56
N ASN A 102 -15.16 -7.62 8.53
CA ASN A 102 -15.81 -6.84 9.57
C ASN A 102 -17.32 -7.10 9.66
N LEU A 103 -18.01 -7.29 8.53
CA LEU A 103 -19.42 -7.65 8.52
C LEU A 103 -19.66 -9.05 9.12
N GLU A 104 -18.80 -10.01 8.83
CA GLU A 104 -18.87 -11.35 9.40
C GLU A 104 -18.60 -11.32 10.92
N ALA A 105 -17.55 -10.63 11.35
CA ALA A 105 -17.25 -10.42 12.76
C ALA A 105 -18.42 -9.74 13.49
N LYS A 106 -19.07 -8.74 12.88
CA LYS A 106 -20.25 -8.10 13.45
C LYS A 106 -21.39 -9.09 13.67
N LYS A 107 -21.69 -9.94 12.68
CA LYS A 107 -22.73 -10.97 12.80
C LYS A 107 -22.40 -11.99 13.90
N GLU A 108 -21.14 -12.38 14.01
CA GLU A 108 -20.67 -13.29 15.07
C GLU A 108 -20.85 -12.65 16.46
N ILE A 109 -20.49 -11.38 16.62
CA ILE A 109 -20.72 -10.62 17.87
C ILE A 109 -22.21 -10.54 18.19
N GLU A 110 -23.09 -10.24 17.23
CA GLU A 110 -24.53 -10.21 17.43
C GLU A 110 -25.08 -11.59 17.87
N ALA A 111 -24.57 -12.68 17.28
CA ALA A 111 -24.93 -14.03 17.68
C ALA A 111 -24.46 -14.36 19.10
N LEU A 112 -23.22 -13.99 19.45
CA LEU A 112 -22.68 -14.15 20.80
C LEU A 112 -23.48 -13.36 21.84
N GLN A 113 -23.84 -12.11 21.54
CA GLN A 113 -24.68 -11.29 22.42
C GLN A 113 -26.04 -11.95 22.66
N LYS A 114 -26.69 -12.45 21.60
CA LYS A 114 -27.97 -13.15 21.72
C LYS A 114 -27.86 -14.42 22.58
N HIS A 115 -26.78 -15.18 22.43
CA HIS A 115 -26.52 -16.36 23.24
C HIS A 115 -26.29 -15.99 24.71
N LEU A 116 -25.53 -14.94 24.99
CA LEU A 116 -25.28 -14.43 26.35
C LEU A 116 -26.59 -13.99 27.03
N SER A 117 -27.42 -13.19 26.36
CA SER A 117 -28.71 -12.75 26.91
C SER A 117 -29.66 -13.91 27.18
N LYS A 118 -29.62 -14.97 26.34
CA LYS A 118 -30.39 -16.19 26.57
C LYS A 118 -29.91 -16.91 27.83
N ILE A 119 -28.59 -17.10 27.98
CA ILE A 119 -28.00 -17.73 29.17
C ILE A 119 -28.33 -16.92 30.43
N GLU A 120 -28.23 -15.59 30.36
CA GLU A 120 -28.58 -14.69 31.46
C GLU A 120 -30.03 -14.91 31.91
N THR A 121 -30.97 -14.89 30.98
CA THR A 121 -32.40 -15.11 31.26
C THR A 121 -32.66 -16.49 31.88
N GLU A 122 -32.10 -17.56 31.29
CA GLU A 122 -32.25 -18.93 31.81
C GLU A 122 -31.68 -19.09 33.24
N LYS A 123 -30.59 -18.39 33.56
CA LYS A 123 -29.99 -18.40 34.90
C LYS A 123 -30.84 -17.62 35.89
N LEU A 124 -31.37 -16.46 35.50
CA LEU A 124 -32.31 -15.67 36.31
C LEU A 124 -33.57 -16.48 36.66
N ASP A 125 -34.18 -17.15 35.68
CA ASP A 125 -35.37 -17.99 35.89
C ASP A 125 -35.09 -19.14 36.88
N LYS A 126 -33.93 -19.80 36.75
CA LYS A 126 -33.51 -20.85 37.70
C LYS A 126 -33.33 -20.31 39.11
N ILE A 127 -32.73 -19.13 39.28
CA ILE A 127 -32.53 -18.51 40.59
C ILE A 127 -33.90 -18.20 41.23
N ILE A 128 -34.82 -17.59 40.48
CA ILE A 128 -36.18 -17.28 40.95
C ILE A 128 -36.92 -18.55 41.38
N HIS A 129 -36.85 -19.61 40.57
CA HIS A 129 -37.47 -20.90 40.88
C HIS A 129 -36.90 -21.51 42.18
N LEU A 130 -35.57 -21.50 42.35
CA LEU A 130 -34.92 -22.00 43.57
C LEU A 130 -35.32 -21.19 44.82
N LEU A 131 -35.43 -19.87 44.70
CA LEU A 131 -35.89 -19.00 45.78
C LEU A 131 -37.34 -19.29 46.17
N GLN A 132 -38.23 -19.49 45.20
CA GLN A 132 -39.63 -19.85 45.44
C GLN A 132 -39.76 -21.22 46.12
N GLN A 133 -38.95 -22.20 45.73
CA GLN A 133 -38.95 -23.53 46.33
C GLN A 133 -38.50 -23.48 47.80
N LYS A 134 -37.46 -22.69 48.09
CA LYS A 134 -36.96 -22.49 49.46
C LYS A 134 -37.96 -21.76 50.36
N ASN A 135 -38.73 -20.81 49.82
CA ASN A 135 -39.75 -20.08 50.59
C ASN A 135 -41.02 -20.91 50.90
N LYS A 136 -41.17 -22.09 50.28
CA LYS A 136 -42.28 -23.02 50.52
C LYS A 136 -41.92 -24.16 51.50
N SER A 137 -40.66 -24.28 51.92
CA SER A 137 -40.18 -25.19 52.98
C SER A 137 -39.96 -24.42 54.27
#